data_AF-A0A7H0Y320-F1
#
_entry.id   AF-A0A7H0Y320-F1
#
_cell.length_a   1.000
_cell.length_b   1.000
_cell.length_c   1.000
_cell.angle_alpha   90.00
_cell.angle_beta   90.00
_cell.angle_gamma   90.00
#
_symmetry.space_group_name_H-M   'P 1'
#
loop_
_entity.id
_entity.type
_entity.pdbx_description
1 polymer ?
#
loop_
_entity_poly.entity_id
_entity_poly.type
_entity_poly.pdbx_seq_one_letter_code
_entity_poly.pdbx_strand_id
1 'polypeptide(L)' 'MDSYMIVVDGKVKEEIETVGRSKEVMSFILIDRYYHYNSHNSEVNIISSLTGEEYAYV' A
#
# COMPACT_ATOMS: atom_id res chain seq x y z
N MET A 1 -11.26 -3.14 -10.61
CA MET A 1 -10.46 -4.23 -10.01
C MET A 1 -9.96 -3.71 -8.68
N ASP A 2 -9.97 -4.52 -7.63
CA ASP A 2 -9.52 -4.08 -6.30
C ASP A 2 -7.99 -4.12 -6.23
N SER A 3 -7.41 -3.04 -5.74
CA SER A 3 -5.96 -2.81 -5.69
C SER A 3 -5.61 -1.86 -4.55
N TYR A 4 -4.34 -1.88 -4.15
CA TYR A 4 -3.78 -0.91 -3.22
C TYR A 4 -2.73 -0.06 -3.93
N MET A 5 -2.81 1.25 -3.75
CA MET A 5 -1.84 2.21 -4.27
C MET A 5 -0.87 2.60 -3.17
N ILE A 6 0.42 2.44 -3.42
CA ILE A 6 1.50 2.92 -2.54
C ILE A 6 1.86 4.33 -2.99
N VAL A 7 1.57 5.32 -2.15
CA VAL A 7 1.82 6.73 -2.39
C VAL A 7 2.99 7.18 -1.53
N VAL A 8 4.04 7.71 -2.14
CA VAL A 8 5.23 8.21 -1.46
C VAL A 8 5.44 9.67 -1.87
N ASP A 9 5.52 10.56 -0.87
CA ASP A 9 5.62 12.01 -1.06
C ASP A 9 4.54 12.55 -2.03
N GLY A 10 3.30 12.09 -1.85
CA GLY A 10 2.15 12.48 -2.67
C GLY A 10 2.12 11.92 -4.10
N LYS A 11 3.03 10.99 -4.46
CA LYS A 11 3.07 10.35 -5.79
C LYS A 11 2.84 8.84 -5.69
N VAL A 12 1.97 8.32 -6.55
CA VAL A 12 1.78 6.87 -6.70
C VAL A 12 3.09 6.25 -7.22
N LYS A 13 3.66 5.32 -6.47
CA LYS A 13 4.88 4.57 -6.81
C LYS A 13 4.60 3.18 -7.32
N GLU A 14 3.62 2.50 -6.72
CA GLU A 14 3.28 1.11 -7.03
C GLU A 14 1.78 0.92 -6.87
N GLU A 15 1.18 0.07 -7.72
CA GLU A 15 -0.20 -0.39 -7.58
C GLU A 15 -0.18 -1.92 -7.49
N ILE A 16 -0.85 -2.45 -6.47
CA ILE A 16 -0.82 -3.87 -6.12
C ILE A 16 -2.23 -4.44 -6.24
N GLU A 17 -2.46 -5.24 -7.28
CA GLU A 17 -3.74 -5.91 -7.49
C GLU A 17 -4.03 -6.95 -6.38
N THR A 18 -5.28 -7.04 -5.95
CA THR A 18 -5.70 -8.03 -4.93
C THR A 18 -6.10 -9.39 -5.54
N VAL A 19 -6.21 -9.47 -6.86
CA VAL A 19 -6.69 -10.66 -7.58
C VAL A 19 -5.84 -11.89 -7.25
N GLY A 20 -6.51 -12.96 -6.80
CA GLY A 20 -5.87 -14.24 -6.49
C GLY A 20 -5.07 -14.28 -5.19
N ARG A 21 -5.17 -13.25 -4.33
CA ARG A 21 -4.45 -13.18 -3.05
C ARG A 21 -5.42 -13.22 -1.87
N SER A 22 -5.03 -13.86 -0.78
CA SER A 22 -5.78 -13.82 0.47
C SER A 22 -5.53 -12.49 1.20
N LYS A 23 -6.44 -12.14 2.13
CA LYS A 23 -6.28 -10.93 2.97
C LYS A 23 -4.98 -10.95 3.77
N GLU A 24 -4.58 -12.09 4.32
CA GLU A 24 -3.32 -12.23 5.07
C GLU A 24 -2.10 -11.97 4.19
N VAL A 25 -2.05 -12.59 2.99
CA VAL A 25 -0.96 -12.37 2.04
C VAL A 25 -0.88 -10.89 1.64
N MET A 26 -2.03 -10.26 1.41
CA MET A 26 -2.08 -8.82 1.14
C MET A 26 -1.52 -8.00 2.30
N SER A 27 -1.90 -8.30 3.55
CA SER A 27 -1.35 -7.60 4.72
C SER A 27 0.17 -7.67 4.78
N PHE A 28 0.77 -8.84 4.53
CA PHE A 28 2.23 -8.98 4.51
C PHE A 28 2.89 -8.16 3.40
N ILE A 29 2.31 -8.17 2.20
CA ILE A 29 2.82 -7.38 1.07
C ILE A 29 2.77 -5.88 1.38
N LEU A 30 1.64 -5.39 1.91
CA LEU A 30 1.47 -3.97 2.23
C LEU A 30 2.43 -3.52 3.33
N ILE A 31 2.62 -4.35 4.37
CA ILE A 31 3.58 -4.07 5.44
C ILE A 31 5.01 -4.03 4.89
N ASP A 32 5.41 -5.02 4.08
CA ASP A 32 6.73 -5.06 3.44
C ASP A 32 7.00 -3.79 2.62
N ARG A 33 6.03 -3.40 1.78
CA ARG A 33 6.13 -2.19 0.94
C ARG A 33 6.17 -0.92 1.75
N TYR A 34 5.36 -0.83 2.80
CA TYR A 34 5.39 0.31 3.71
C TYR A 34 6.80 0.51 4.27
N TYR A 35 7.42 -0.53 4.86
CA TYR A 35 8.76 -0.44 5.42
C TYR A 35 9.85 -0.21 4.36
N HIS A 36 9.70 -0.81 3.18
CA HIS A 36 10.61 -0.58 2.06
C HIS A 36 10.71 0.91 1.72
N TYR A 37 9.57 1.61 1.58
CA TYR A 37 9.56 3.02 1.21
C TYR A 37 9.76 3.97 2.40
N ASN A 38 9.29 3.61 3.60
CA ASN A 38 9.41 4.44 4.81
C ASN A 38 10.86 4.52 5.31
N SER A 39 11.69 3.51 5.00
CA SER A 39 13.11 3.53 5.38
C SER A 39 13.90 4.74 4.82
N HIS A 40 13.40 5.40 3.76
CA HIS A 40 14.09 6.51 3.08
C HIS A 40 13.23 7.78 2.87
N ASN A 41 11.90 7.71 3.04
CA ASN A 41 10.99 8.82 2.72
C ASN A 41 10.15 9.17 3.95
N SER A 42 9.72 10.43 4.05
CA SER A 42 9.04 10.95 5.24
C SER A 42 7.55 10.60 5.30
N GLU A 43 6.92 10.31 4.15
CA GLU A 43 5.48 10.06 4.10
C GLU A 43 5.16 8.93 3.10
N VAL A 44 4.63 7.82 3.63
CA VAL A 44 4.17 6.67 2.84
C VAL A 44 2.72 6.39 3.21
N ASN A 45 1.82 6.53 2.24
CA ASN A 45 0.39 6.27 2.39
C ASN A 45 -0.01 5.09 1.51
N ILE A 46 -0.85 4.19 2.05
CA ILE A 46 -1.40 3.06 1.30
C ILE A 46 -2.89 3.29 1.13
N ILE A 47 -3.36 3.35 -0.13
CA ILE A 47 -4.75 3.71 -0.45
C ILE A 47 -5.44 2.54 -1.11
N SER A 48 -6.60 2.11 -0.60
CA SER A 48 -7.44 1.13 -1.30
C SER A 48 -8.15 1.78 -2.48
N SER A 49 -8.06 1.19 -3.67
CA SER A 49 -8.79 1.67 -4.85
C SER A 49 -10.29 1.41 -4.77
N LEU A 50 -10.73 0.51 -3.90
CA LEU A 50 -12.14 0.18 -3.69
C LEU A 50 -12.84 1.18 -2.77
N THR A 51 -12.21 1.54 -1.65
CA THR A 51 -12.83 2.38 -0.60
C THR A 51 -12.28 3.81 -0.57
N GLY A 52 -11.10 4.04 -1.14
CA GLY A 52 -10.36 5.30 -0.99
C GLY A 52 -9.76 5.49 0.40
N GLU A 53 -9.86 4.50 1.29
CA GLU A 53 -9.32 4.59 2.65
C GLU A 53 -7.80 4.54 2.66
N GLU A 54 -7.22 5.39 3.51
CA GLU A 54 -5.79 5.43 3.79
C GLU A 54 -5.46 4.50 4.97
N TYR A 55 -4.47 3.65 4.75
CA TYR A 55 -3.92 2.76 5.76
C TYR A 55 -2.59 3.34 6.23
N ALA A 56 -2.55 3.78 7.49
CA ALA A 56 -1.33 4.17 8.18
C ALA A 56 -0.83 2.98 9.00
N TYR A 57 0.40 2.53 8.72
CA TYR A 57 1.08 1.52 9.52
C TYR A 57 2.00 2.24 10.51
N VAL A 58 1.65 2.22 11.81
CA VAL A 58 2.47 2.81 12.88
C VAL A 58 3.57 1.84 13.30
#